data_AF-K2F5T0-F1
#
_entry.id   AF-K2F5T0-F1
#
_cell.length_a   1.000
_cell.length_b   1.000
_cell.length_c   1.000
_cell.angle_alpha   90.00
_cell.angle_beta   90.00
_cell.angle_gamma   90.00
#
_symmetry.space_group_name_H-M   'P 1'
#
loop_
_entity.id
_entity.type
_entity.pdbx_description
1 polymer ?
#
loop_
_entity_poly.entity_id
_entity_poly.type
_entity_poly.pdbx_seq_one_letter_code
_entity_poly.pdbx_strand_id
1 'polypeptide(L)'
;MNELTELRGKNKGVVEYMMGKVRAEKDEFESGLQRYYAVRSVFSTLTNNLFSHLGLDSVRQLTHETRETMLDAAFSRTLSEAMVTYFGRSRDALTKSNSEINEILSMMAVVYKKFAVEHGLKLGAPTAFSLLRYEKELDRLQDWCDSHLNTMVSLLTTDKKHITQKFFEEVAVQVRRAFEHANKDAEIWLRAIMAPMETQVREHQIQLKRRLESIKRIHQATDTLEDRIAELDNVDKNLLQQIQALEDISGRVCEMLLPLDVERALEAA
;
A
#
# COMPACT_ATOMS: atom_id res chain seq x y z
N MET A 1 26.55 34.84 -28.05
CA MET A 1 26.17 35.44 -26.75
C MET A 1 24.67 35.33 -26.50
N ASN A 2 23.80 36.03 -27.24
CA ASN A 2 22.35 36.05 -26.99
C ASN A 2 21.67 34.67 -26.91
N GLU A 3 21.99 33.72 -27.81
CA GLU A 3 21.39 32.37 -27.79
C GLU A 3 21.72 31.58 -26.51
N LEU A 4 22.94 31.69 -25.98
CA LEU A 4 23.35 30.98 -24.75
C LEU A 4 22.68 31.57 -23.50
N THR A 5 22.53 32.90 -23.46
CA THR A 5 21.84 33.58 -22.37
C THR A 5 20.33 33.29 -22.38
N GLU A 6 19.74 33.17 -23.58
CA GLU A 6 18.34 32.81 -23.76
C GLU A 6 18.06 31.34 -23.39
N LEU A 7 18.97 30.42 -23.75
CA LEU A 7 18.92 29.02 -23.34
C LEU A 7 19.10 28.84 -21.82
N ARG A 8 19.95 29.65 -21.19
CA ARG A 8 20.13 29.68 -19.72
C ARG A 8 18.82 30.04 -19.01
N GLY A 9 18.15 31.12 -19.44
CA GLY A 9 16.88 31.54 -18.87
C GLY A 9 15.76 30.50 -19.04
N LYS A 10 15.68 29.88 -20.23
CA LYS A 10 14.71 28.82 -20.53
C LYS A 10 14.94 27.57 -19.66
N ASN A 11 16.19 27.11 -19.52
CA ASN A 11 16.49 25.93 -18.70
C ASN A 11 16.17 26.15 -17.21
N LYS A 12 16.55 27.31 -16.64
CA LYS A 12 16.25 27.62 -15.24
C LYS A 12 14.74 27.66 -14.95
N GLY A 13 13.97 28.30 -15.83
CA GLY A 13 12.50 28.33 -15.71
C GLY A 13 11.85 26.95 -15.84
N VAL A 14 12.37 26.08 -16.72
CA VAL A 14 11.87 24.70 -16.86
C VAL A 14 12.17 23.86 -15.62
N VAL A 15 13.37 23.96 -15.04
CA VAL A 15 13.74 23.23 -13.81
C VAL A 15 12.89 23.69 -12.62
N GLU A 16 12.68 25.01 -12.45
CA GLU A 16 11.78 25.54 -11.42
C GLU A 16 10.34 25.05 -11.60
N TYR A 17 9.82 25.07 -12.83
CA TYR A 17 8.50 24.51 -13.14
C TYR A 17 8.41 23.01 -12.82
N MET A 18 9.42 22.21 -13.20
CA MET A 18 9.47 20.77 -12.91
C MET A 18 9.53 20.49 -11.40
N MET A 19 10.34 21.25 -10.65
CA MET A 19 10.39 21.22 -9.18
C MET A 19 9.01 21.52 -8.58
N GLY A 20 8.34 22.59 -9.03
CA GLY A 20 7.00 22.96 -8.57
C GLY A 20 5.96 21.87 -8.86
N LYS A 21 6.01 21.29 -10.06
CA LYS A 21 5.12 20.18 -10.45
C LYS A 21 5.31 18.94 -9.59
N VAL A 22 6.55 18.51 -9.36
CA VAL A 22 6.80 17.32 -8.53
C VAL A 22 6.48 17.57 -7.06
N ARG A 23 6.59 18.82 -6.58
CA ARG A 23 6.10 19.18 -5.25
C ARG A 23 4.58 19.01 -5.14
N ALA A 24 3.83 19.51 -6.13
CA ALA A 24 2.37 19.31 -6.18
C ALA A 24 1.98 17.82 -6.24
N GLU A 25 2.68 17.02 -7.06
CA GLU A 25 2.48 15.56 -7.13
C GLU A 25 2.80 14.87 -5.78
N LYS A 26 3.82 15.35 -5.06
CA LYS A 26 4.16 14.86 -3.72
C LYS A 26 3.07 15.17 -2.70
N ASP A 27 2.55 16.40 -2.71
CA ASP A 27 1.51 16.84 -1.76
C ASP A 27 0.20 16.07 -2.01
N GLU A 28 -0.15 15.82 -3.28
CA GLU A 28 -1.29 14.98 -3.67
C GLU A 28 -1.12 13.53 -3.20
N PHE A 29 0.08 12.96 -3.39
CA PHE A 29 0.40 11.61 -2.93
C PHE A 29 0.33 11.49 -1.39
N GLU A 30 0.83 12.48 -0.65
CA GLU A 30 0.76 12.49 0.83
C GLU A 30 -0.69 12.53 1.32
N SER A 31 -1.56 13.32 0.67
CA SER A 31 -3.00 13.33 0.94
C SER A 31 -3.66 11.97 0.63
N GLY A 32 -3.27 11.32 -0.47
CA GLY A 32 -3.70 9.96 -0.80
C GLY A 32 -3.23 8.93 0.23
N LEU A 33 -2.01 9.08 0.74
CA LEU A 33 -1.42 8.18 1.72
C LEU A 33 -2.13 8.26 3.09
N GLN A 34 -2.57 9.45 3.50
CA GLN A 34 -3.40 9.62 4.71
C GLN A 34 -4.72 8.85 4.58
N ARG A 35 -5.39 8.96 3.42
CA ARG A 35 -6.61 8.21 3.12
C ARG A 35 -6.37 6.70 3.14
N TYR A 36 -5.26 6.25 2.56
CA TYR A 36 -4.85 4.85 2.61
C TYR A 36 -4.66 4.34 4.05
N TYR A 37 -3.96 5.09 4.91
CA TYR A 37 -3.78 4.69 6.30
C TYR A 37 -5.08 4.65 7.10
N ALA A 38 -6.02 5.56 6.83
CA ALA A 38 -7.35 5.51 7.42
C ALA A 38 -8.08 4.21 7.03
N VAL A 39 -8.08 3.85 5.74
CA VAL A 39 -8.65 2.59 5.26
C VAL A 39 -7.96 1.39 5.92
N ARG A 40 -6.62 1.38 5.95
CA ARG A 40 -5.85 0.29 6.57
C ARG A 40 -6.16 0.13 8.06
N SER A 41 -6.38 1.23 8.77
CA SER A 41 -6.77 1.20 10.18
C SER A 41 -8.14 0.54 10.36
N VAL A 42 -9.15 0.97 9.58
CA VAL A 42 -10.50 0.39 9.66
C VAL A 42 -10.49 -1.08 9.25
N PHE A 43 -9.76 -1.41 8.18
CA PHE A 43 -9.57 -2.79 7.73
C PHE A 43 -8.96 -3.68 8.81
N SER A 44 -7.94 -3.18 9.53
CA SER A 44 -7.33 -3.89 10.65
C SER A 44 -8.33 -4.14 11.79
N THR A 45 -9.13 -3.14 12.14
CA THR A 45 -10.19 -3.28 13.15
C THR A 45 -11.21 -4.35 12.77
N LEU A 46 -11.76 -4.31 11.55
CA LEU A 46 -12.72 -5.30 11.06
C LEU A 46 -12.09 -6.71 10.99
N THR A 47 -10.83 -6.80 10.57
CA THR A 47 -10.08 -8.07 10.54
C THR A 47 -9.93 -8.67 11.94
N ASN A 48 -9.61 -7.85 12.94
CA ASN A 48 -9.50 -8.30 14.33
C ASN A 48 -10.85 -8.75 14.89
N ASN A 49 -11.94 -8.04 14.58
CA ASN A 49 -13.29 -8.43 14.97
C ASN A 49 -13.68 -9.77 14.34
N LEU A 50 -13.43 -9.94 13.04
CA LEU A 50 -13.63 -11.19 12.32
C LEU A 50 -12.90 -12.35 13.02
N PHE A 51 -11.62 -12.19 13.33
CA PHE A 51 -10.84 -13.25 13.99
C PHE A 51 -11.16 -13.42 15.48
N SER A 52 -11.81 -12.45 16.13
CA SER A 52 -12.36 -12.66 17.48
C SER A 52 -13.50 -13.69 17.49
N HIS A 53 -14.24 -13.80 16.39
CA HIS A 53 -15.35 -14.73 16.23
C HIS A 53 -14.92 -16.03 15.53
N LEU A 54 -14.13 -15.93 14.47
CA LEU A 54 -13.64 -17.04 13.66
C LEU A 54 -12.35 -17.68 14.22
N GLY A 55 -11.79 -17.09 15.29
CA GLY A 55 -10.56 -17.53 15.91
C GLY A 55 -10.67 -18.90 16.57
N LEU A 56 -9.56 -19.64 16.55
CA LEU A 56 -9.50 -20.97 17.16
C LEU A 56 -9.64 -20.93 18.68
N ASP A 57 -9.30 -19.82 19.33
CA ASP A 57 -9.39 -19.70 20.79
C ASP A 57 -10.85 -19.71 21.25
N SER A 58 -11.75 -19.03 20.53
CA SER A 58 -13.20 -19.08 20.80
C SER A 58 -13.77 -20.49 20.66
N VAL A 59 -13.33 -21.24 19.65
CA VAL A 59 -13.74 -22.64 19.44
C VAL A 59 -13.17 -23.57 20.51
N ARG A 60 -11.90 -23.36 20.91
CA ARG A 60 -11.25 -24.12 21.99
C ARG A 60 -11.97 -23.91 23.31
N GLN A 61 -12.28 -22.65 23.65
CA GLN A 61 -13.02 -22.31 24.84
C GLN A 61 -14.41 -22.96 24.84
N LEU A 62 -15.15 -22.82 23.74
CA LEU A 62 -16.47 -23.46 23.58
C LEU A 62 -16.39 -24.99 23.74
N THR A 63 -15.36 -25.62 23.18
CA THR A 63 -15.10 -27.05 23.29
C THR A 63 -14.81 -27.46 24.74
N HIS A 64 -14.05 -26.64 25.48
CA HIS A 64 -13.74 -26.87 26.89
C HIS A 64 -14.99 -26.77 27.78
N GLU A 65 -15.73 -25.66 27.66
CA GLU A 65 -16.97 -25.42 28.42
C GLU A 65 -18.01 -26.53 28.17
N THR A 66 -18.12 -26.97 26.91
CA THR A 66 -19.01 -28.09 26.54
C THR A 66 -18.55 -29.39 27.18
N ARG A 67 -17.23 -29.64 27.23
CA ARG A 67 -16.67 -30.85 27.85
C ARG A 67 -16.99 -30.90 29.35
N GLU A 68 -16.76 -29.80 30.07
CA GLU A 68 -17.08 -29.71 31.50
C GLU A 68 -18.57 -29.95 31.73
N THR A 69 -19.44 -29.27 30.98
CA THR A 69 -20.89 -29.44 31.06
C THR A 69 -21.32 -30.89 30.83
N MET A 70 -20.72 -31.57 29.85
CA MET A 70 -21.03 -32.97 29.57
C MET A 70 -20.47 -33.93 30.63
N LEU A 71 -19.33 -33.61 31.25
CA LEU A 71 -18.76 -34.43 32.34
C LEU A 71 -19.58 -34.28 33.63
N ASP A 72 -20.11 -33.09 33.91
CA ASP A 72 -20.93 -32.80 35.10
C ASP A 72 -22.40 -33.18 34.93
N ALA A 73 -22.85 -33.45 33.71
CA ALA A 73 -24.22 -33.87 33.42
C ALA A 73 -24.63 -35.11 34.22
N ALA A 74 -25.67 -34.96 35.05
CA ALA A 74 -26.29 -36.05 35.80
C ALA A 74 -27.34 -36.82 34.96
N PHE A 75 -27.89 -36.18 33.92
CA PHE A 75 -28.96 -36.74 33.10
C PHE A 75 -28.66 -36.63 31.61
N SER A 76 -29.17 -37.59 30.84
CA SER A 76 -29.10 -37.68 29.38
C SER A 76 -29.59 -36.41 28.67
N ARG A 77 -30.59 -35.73 29.25
CA ARG A 77 -31.12 -34.46 28.73
C ARG A 77 -30.06 -33.36 28.72
N THR A 78 -29.26 -33.26 29.78
CA THR A 78 -28.19 -32.25 29.88
C THR A 78 -27.08 -32.50 28.86
N LEU A 79 -26.80 -33.77 28.53
CA LEU A 79 -25.87 -34.11 27.43
C LEU A 79 -26.39 -33.63 26.07
N SER A 80 -27.67 -33.89 25.79
CA SER A 80 -28.34 -33.43 24.57
C SER A 80 -28.31 -31.91 24.46
N GLU A 81 -28.68 -31.21 25.53
CA GLU A 81 -28.68 -29.74 25.60
C GLU A 81 -27.27 -29.15 25.41
N ALA A 82 -26.22 -29.79 25.95
CA ALA A 82 -24.83 -29.38 25.77
C ALA A 82 -24.40 -29.49 24.29
N MET A 83 -24.75 -30.59 23.60
CA MET A 83 -24.45 -30.78 22.18
C MET A 83 -25.17 -29.74 21.30
N VAL A 84 -26.47 -29.51 21.55
CA VAL A 84 -27.25 -28.49 20.83
C VAL A 84 -26.67 -27.10 21.05
N THR A 85 -26.29 -26.77 22.28
CA THR A 85 -25.66 -25.49 22.63
C THR A 85 -24.33 -25.31 21.92
N TYR A 86 -23.51 -26.37 21.82
CA TYR A 86 -22.23 -26.35 21.10
C TYR A 86 -22.40 -25.97 19.63
N PHE A 87 -23.34 -26.61 18.92
CA PHE A 87 -23.64 -26.27 17.52
C PHE A 87 -24.26 -24.88 17.38
N GLY A 88 -25.17 -24.49 18.28
CA GLY A 88 -25.76 -23.15 18.31
C GLY A 88 -24.70 -22.06 18.40
N ARG A 89 -23.80 -22.15 19.39
CA ARG A 89 -22.71 -21.18 19.58
C ARG A 89 -21.70 -21.18 18.44
N SER A 90 -21.42 -22.35 17.85
CA SER A 90 -20.56 -22.45 16.66
C SER A 90 -21.18 -21.73 15.45
N ARG A 91 -22.49 -21.89 15.23
CA ARG A 91 -23.22 -21.23 14.14
C ARG A 91 -23.33 -19.71 14.36
N ASP A 92 -23.55 -19.29 15.59
CA ASP A 92 -23.56 -17.86 15.96
C ASP A 92 -22.20 -17.21 15.67
N ALA A 93 -21.09 -17.90 15.95
CA ALA A 93 -19.75 -17.42 15.64
C ALA A 93 -19.53 -17.26 14.12
N LEU A 94 -19.97 -18.22 13.30
CA LEU A 94 -19.91 -18.10 11.84
C LEU A 94 -20.80 -16.97 11.32
N THR A 95 -22.01 -16.82 11.86
CA THR A 95 -22.95 -15.76 11.46
C THR A 95 -22.37 -14.38 11.74
N LYS A 96 -21.81 -14.17 12.94
CA LYS A 96 -21.12 -12.93 13.30
C LYS A 96 -19.91 -12.67 12.39
N SER A 97 -19.11 -13.71 12.14
CA SER A 97 -17.97 -13.63 11.21
C SER A 97 -18.41 -13.24 9.80
N ASN A 98 -19.54 -13.77 9.32
CA ASN A 98 -20.08 -13.44 8.01
C ASN A 98 -20.58 -11.99 7.94
N SER A 99 -21.11 -11.43 9.05
CA SER A 99 -21.41 -9.99 9.15
C SER A 99 -20.16 -9.15 8.96
N GLU A 100 -19.08 -9.44 9.68
CA GLU A 100 -17.80 -8.73 9.54
C GLU A 100 -17.23 -8.82 8.12
N ILE A 101 -17.32 -10.00 7.48
CA ILE A 101 -16.92 -10.19 6.07
C ILE A 101 -17.72 -9.27 5.13
N ASN A 102 -19.03 -9.16 5.33
CA ASN A 102 -19.87 -8.29 4.52
C ASN A 102 -19.56 -6.80 4.73
N GLU A 103 -19.24 -6.40 5.96
CA GLU A 103 -18.79 -5.03 6.26
C GLU A 103 -17.45 -4.72 5.56
N ILE A 104 -16.49 -5.64 5.61
CA ILE A 104 -15.22 -5.52 4.89
C ILE A 104 -15.46 -5.40 3.38
N LEU A 105 -16.31 -6.25 2.79
CA LEU A 105 -16.66 -6.18 1.37
C LEU A 105 -17.28 -4.84 0.98
N SER A 106 -18.22 -4.35 1.79
CA SER A 106 -18.90 -3.07 1.57
C SER A 106 -17.92 -1.90 1.62
N MET A 107 -17.08 -1.86 2.65
CA MET A 107 -16.01 -0.86 2.78
C MET A 107 -15.07 -0.90 1.57
N MET A 108 -14.58 -2.09 1.21
CA MET A 108 -13.62 -2.25 0.12
C MET A 108 -14.22 -1.91 -1.25
N ALA A 109 -15.51 -2.17 -1.48
CA ALA A 109 -16.20 -1.77 -2.70
C ALA A 109 -16.24 -0.24 -2.86
N VAL A 110 -16.51 0.49 -1.78
CA VAL A 110 -16.49 1.97 -1.79
C VAL A 110 -15.07 2.48 -2.03
N VAL A 111 -14.08 1.90 -1.36
CA VAL A 111 -12.67 2.28 -1.51
C VAL A 111 -12.19 2.04 -2.93
N TYR A 112 -12.44 0.86 -3.50
CA TYR A 112 -12.07 0.52 -4.86
C TYR A 112 -12.68 1.48 -5.88
N LYS A 113 -13.96 1.84 -5.70
CA LYS A 113 -14.62 2.81 -6.57
C LYS A 113 -13.97 4.19 -6.51
N LYS A 114 -13.65 4.69 -5.31
CA LYS A 114 -12.96 5.97 -5.14
C LYS A 114 -11.56 5.93 -5.75
N PHE A 115 -10.81 4.86 -5.48
CA PHE A 115 -9.46 4.67 -5.99
C PHE A 115 -9.41 4.56 -7.51
N ALA A 116 -10.40 3.90 -8.12
CA ALA A 116 -10.53 3.81 -9.57
C ALA A 116 -10.76 5.18 -10.24
N VAL A 117 -11.55 6.05 -9.61
CA VAL A 117 -11.79 7.42 -10.09
C VAL A 117 -10.55 8.30 -9.92
N GLU A 118 -9.89 8.22 -8.76
CA GLU A 118 -8.76 9.07 -8.42
C GLU A 118 -7.48 8.72 -9.20
N HIS A 119 -7.25 7.43 -9.47
CA HIS A 119 -6.00 6.95 -10.07
C HIS A 119 -6.17 6.36 -11.48
N GLY A 120 -7.37 6.39 -12.06
CA GLY A 120 -7.64 5.87 -13.40
C GLY A 120 -7.46 4.35 -13.54
N LEU A 121 -7.43 3.63 -12.42
CA LEU A 121 -7.23 2.19 -12.38
C LEU A 121 -8.55 1.45 -12.55
N LYS A 122 -8.56 0.44 -13.43
CA LYS A 122 -9.68 -0.52 -13.50
C LYS A 122 -9.48 -1.60 -12.44
N LEU A 123 -9.60 -1.21 -11.16
CA LEU A 123 -9.79 -2.20 -10.10
C LEU A 123 -11.16 -2.86 -10.34
N GLY A 124 -11.16 -4.17 -10.60
CA GLY A 124 -12.40 -4.95 -10.65
C GLY A 124 -13.13 -4.93 -9.31
N ALA A 125 -14.31 -5.54 -9.23
CA ALA A 125 -14.99 -5.68 -7.94
C ALA A 125 -14.12 -6.50 -6.96
N PRO A 126 -14.17 -6.21 -5.64
CA PRO A 126 -13.52 -7.05 -4.64
C PRO A 126 -13.95 -8.52 -4.80
N THR A 127 -13.01 -9.44 -4.64
CA THR A 127 -13.31 -10.88 -4.70
C THR A 127 -14.32 -11.22 -3.60
N ALA A 128 -15.44 -11.83 -3.97
CA ALA A 128 -16.46 -12.26 -3.03
C ALA A 128 -15.92 -13.42 -2.15
N PHE A 129 -16.36 -13.45 -0.89
CA PHE A 129 -16.05 -14.51 0.07
C PHE A 129 -17.26 -14.75 0.96
N SER A 130 -17.46 -16.00 1.37
CA SER A 130 -18.59 -16.38 2.21
C SER A 130 -18.26 -17.62 3.02
N LEU A 131 -18.76 -17.67 4.26
CA LEU A 131 -18.62 -18.81 5.16
C LEU A 131 -19.72 -19.88 4.99
N LEU A 132 -20.65 -19.69 4.04
CA LEU A 132 -21.80 -20.58 3.82
C LEU A 132 -21.40 -22.06 3.66
N ARG A 133 -20.24 -22.32 3.05
CA ARG A 133 -19.71 -23.69 2.91
C ARG A 133 -19.51 -24.36 4.27
N TYR A 134 -18.94 -23.65 5.24
CA TYR A 134 -18.65 -24.19 6.58
C TYR A 134 -19.92 -24.23 7.44
N GLU A 135 -20.85 -23.29 7.25
CA GLU A 135 -22.17 -23.37 7.87
C GLU A 135 -22.90 -24.67 7.46
N LYS A 136 -22.85 -25.01 6.17
CA LYS A 136 -23.42 -26.27 5.65
C LYS A 136 -22.67 -27.51 6.15
N GLU A 137 -21.38 -27.40 6.43
CA GLU A 137 -20.61 -28.47 7.05
C GLU A 137 -21.03 -28.70 8.51
N LEU A 138 -21.24 -27.61 9.28
CA LEU A 138 -21.79 -27.70 10.64
C LEU A 138 -23.20 -28.31 10.65
N ASP A 139 -24.07 -27.92 9.72
CA ASP A 139 -25.41 -28.50 9.60
C ASP A 139 -25.35 -30.03 9.45
N ARG A 140 -24.46 -30.53 8.58
CA ARG A 140 -24.27 -31.98 8.36
C ARG A 140 -23.72 -32.69 9.60
N LEU A 141 -22.77 -32.06 10.31
CA LEU A 141 -22.21 -32.61 11.55
C LEU A 141 -23.27 -32.66 12.65
N GLN A 142 -24.14 -31.66 12.72
CA GLN A 142 -25.27 -31.63 13.65
C GLN A 142 -26.27 -32.75 13.33
N ASP A 143 -26.69 -32.90 12.07
CA ASP A 143 -27.59 -33.97 11.66
C ASP A 143 -27.03 -35.37 11.95
N TRP A 144 -25.72 -35.55 11.76
CA TRP A 144 -25.03 -36.79 12.11
C TRP A 144 -25.03 -37.04 13.63
N CYS A 145 -24.71 -36.00 14.41
CA CYS A 145 -24.74 -36.07 15.87
C CYS A 145 -26.15 -36.40 16.38
N ASP A 146 -27.18 -35.79 15.80
CA ASP A 146 -28.56 -36.00 16.20
C ASP A 146 -29.08 -37.40 15.87
N SER A 147 -28.63 -37.98 14.74
CA SER A 147 -29.03 -39.33 14.32
C SER A 147 -28.24 -40.46 15.00
N HIS A 148 -26.99 -40.23 15.41
CA HIS A 148 -26.10 -41.29 15.91
C HIS A 148 -25.76 -41.18 17.40
N LEU A 149 -25.69 -39.97 17.95
CA LEU A 149 -25.27 -39.73 19.35
C LEU A 149 -26.44 -39.27 20.22
N ASN A 150 -27.28 -38.36 19.70
CA ASN A 150 -28.37 -37.72 20.44
C ASN A 150 -29.69 -38.53 20.44
N THR A 151 -29.63 -39.81 20.08
CA THR A 151 -30.83 -40.67 20.05
C THR A 151 -31.20 -41.07 21.47
N MET A 152 -32.50 -41.04 21.80
CA MET A 152 -33.02 -41.44 23.13
C MET A 152 -32.50 -42.81 23.59
N VAL A 153 -32.40 -43.78 22.68
CA VAL A 153 -31.82 -45.10 22.96
C VAL A 153 -30.35 -44.98 23.34
N SER A 154 -29.54 -44.32 22.50
CA SER A 154 -28.09 -44.13 22.73
C SER A 154 -27.82 -43.45 24.08
N LEU A 155 -28.52 -42.35 24.36
CA LEU A 155 -28.31 -41.56 25.56
C LEU A 155 -28.77 -42.25 26.86
N LEU A 156 -29.66 -43.24 26.78
CA LEU A 156 -30.17 -43.99 27.94
C LEU A 156 -29.44 -45.32 28.15
N THR A 157 -28.90 -45.94 27.09
CA THR A 157 -28.26 -47.27 27.17
C THR A 157 -26.75 -47.22 27.19
N THR A 158 -26.14 -46.12 26.77
CA THR A 158 -24.68 -45.99 26.65
C THR A 158 -24.10 -45.17 27.80
N ASP A 159 -22.94 -45.59 28.30
CA ASP A 159 -22.22 -44.86 29.33
C ASP A 159 -21.94 -43.41 28.89
N LYS A 160 -22.25 -42.46 29.78
CA LYS A 160 -21.98 -41.03 29.59
C LYS A 160 -20.56 -40.76 29.09
N LYS A 161 -19.56 -41.41 29.70
CA LYS A 161 -18.15 -41.24 29.33
C LYS A 161 -17.90 -41.60 27.86
N HIS A 162 -18.55 -42.64 27.35
CA HIS A 162 -18.41 -43.10 25.97
C HIS A 162 -19.08 -42.15 24.98
N ILE A 163 -20.28 -41.64 25.31
CA ILE A 163 -20.97 -40.63 24.50
C ILE A 163 -20.14 -39.35 24.41
N THR A 164 -19.65 -38.86 25.56
CA THR A 164 -18.79 -37.68 25.62
C THR A 164 -17.52 -37.88 24.80
N GLN A 165 -16.84 -39.02 24.96
CA GLN A 165 -15.63 -39.32 24.19
C GLN A 165 -15.90 -39.34 22.68
N LYS A 166 -16.94 -40.05 22.22
CA LYS A 166 -17.32 -40.10 20.80
C LYS A 166 -17.66 -38.73 20.24
N PHE A 167 -18.38 -37.89 20.99
CA PHE A 167 -18.68 -36.52 20.56
C PHE A 167 -17.40 -35.72 20.32
N PHE A 168 -16.42 -35.80 21.21
CA PHE A 168 -15.17 -35.06 21.02
C PHE A 168 -14.28 -35.63 19.92
N GLU A 169 -14.21 -36.95 19.76
CA GLU A 169 -13.38 -37.60 18.76
C GLU A 169 -13.93 -37.45 17.33
N GLU A 170 -15.25 -37.53 17.17
CA GLU A 170 -15.90 -37.54 15.85
C GLU A 170 -16.51 -36.19 15.45
N VAL A 171 -17.04 -35.42 16.39
CA VAL A 171 -17.76 -34.16 16.09
C VAL A 171 -16.90 -32.94 16.36
N ALA A 172 -16.43 -32.77 17.59
CA ALA A 172 -15.71 -31.54 17.98
C ALA A 172 -14.41 -31.35 17.19
N VAL A 173 -13.70 -32.44 16.86
CA VAL A 173 -12.52 -32.39 15.98
C VAL A 173 -12.87 -31.89 14.59
N GLN A 174 -14.01 -32.30 14.02
CA GLN A 174 -14.42 -31.87 12.68
C GLN A 174 -14.91 -30.43 12.68
N VAL A 175 -15.66 -30.01 13.71
CA VAL A 175 -16.02 -28.59 13.90
C VAL A 175 -14.77 -27.71 14.00
N ARG A 176 -13.77 -28.12 14.80
CA ARG A 176 -12.50 -27.39 14.88
C ARG A 176 -11.80 -27.29 13.52
N ARG A 177 -11.74 -28.39 12.76
CA ARG A 177 -11.17 -28.38 11.40
C ARG A 177 -11.93 -27.45 10.45
N ALA A 178 -13.25 -27.41 10.51
CA ALA A 178 -14.03 -26.49 9.69
C ALA A 178 -13.66 -25.03 9.99
N PHE A 179 -13.50 -24.67 11.27
CA PHE A 179 -13.01 -23.34 11.66
C PHE A 179 -11.56 -23.08 11.26
N GLU A 180 -10.66 -24.07 11.36
CA GLU A 180 -9.26 -23.94 10.88
C GLU A 180 -9.21 -23.61 9.38
N HIS A 181 -10.01 -24.32 8.56
CA HIS A 181 -10.11 -24.04 7.13
C HIS A 181 -10.75 -22.67 6.86
N ALA A 182 -11.84 -22.34 7.56
CA ALA A 182 -12.52 -21.05 7.40
C ALA A 182 -11.60 -19.87 7.73
N ASN A 183 -10.82 -19.98 8.81
CA ASN A 183 -9.88 -18.97 9.24
C ASN A 183 -8.77 -18.77 8.21
N LYS A 184 -8.18 -19.87 7.70
CA LYS A 184 -7.16 -19.82 6.65
C LYS A 184 -7.67 -19.22 5.35
N ASP A 185 -8.87 -19.62 4.91
CA ASP A 185 -9.45 -19.12 3.66
C ASP A 185 -9.82 -17.64 3.80
N ALA A 186 -10.30 -17.21 4.97
CA ALA A 186 -10.52 -15.79 5.28
C ALA A 186 -9.20 -15.00 5.26
N GLU A 187 -8.12 -15.50 5.83
CA GLU A 187 -6.80 -14.83 5.82
C GLU A 187 -6.26 -14.64 4.39
N ILE A 188 -6.37 -15.68 3.55
CA ILE A 188 -5.97 -15.62 2.14
C ILE A 188 -6.82 -14.57 1.41
N TRP A 189 -8.12 -14.57 1.65
CA TRP A 189 -9.04 -13.62 1.06
C TRP A 189 -8.76 -12.18 1.46
N LEU A 190 -8.55 -11.90 2.76
CA LEU A 190 -8.19 -10.57 3.27
C LEU A 190 -6.92 -10.04 2.61
N ARG A 191 -5.88 -10.89 2.48
CA ARG A 191 -4.64 -10.55 1.77
C ARG A 191 -4.90 -10.24 0.30
N ALA A 192 -5.71 -11.06 -0.39
CA ALA A 192 -6.04 -10.85 -1.79
C ALA A 192 -6.80 -9.54 -2.03
N ILE A 193 -7.66 -9.12 -1.09
CA ILE A 193 -8.41 -7.86 -1.15
C ILE A 193 -7.50 -6.64 -0.87
N MET A 194 -6.49 -6.76 -0.03
CA MET A 194 -5.58 -5.64 0.26
C MET A 194 -4.46 -5.46 -0.77
N ALA A 195 -4.01 -6.56 -1.38
CA ALA A 195 -2.83 -6.58 -2.26
C ALA A 195 -2.86 -5.55 -3.42
N PRO A 196 -3.99 -5.30 -4.11
CA PRO A 196 -4.03 -4.30 -5.17
C PRO A 196 -3.72 -2.89 -4.66
N MET A 197 -4.24 -2.51 -3.50
CA MET A 197 -3.99 -1.19 -2.92
C MET A 197 -2.55 -1.03 -2.46
N GLU A 198 -1.99 -2.05 -1.80
CA GLU A 198 -0.60 -2.03 -1.36
C GLU A 198 0.37 -1.88 -2.55
N THR A 199 0.10 -2.62 -3.63
CA THR A 199 0.85 -2.52 -4.88
C THR A 199 0.80 -1.10 -5.45
N GLN A 200 -0.39 -0.50 -5.50
CA GLN A 200 -0.56 0.84 -6.08
C GLN A 200 0.13 1.94 -5.28
N VAL A 201 0.01 1.91 -3.94
CA VAL A 201 0.73 2.86 -3.08
C VAL A 201 2.24 2.73 -3.27
N ARG A 202 2.74 1.50 -3.34
CA ARG A 202 4.17 1.22 -3.56
C ARG A 202 4.64 1.69 -4.93
N GLU A 203 3.88 1.44 -5.99
CA GLU A 203 4.19 1.88 -7.36
C GLU A 203 4.25 3.41 -7.46
N HIS A 204 3.23 4.10 -6.95
CA HIS A 204 3.22 5.58 -6.92
C HIS A 204 4.42 6.14 -6.16
N GLN A 205 4.77 5.55 -5.01
CA GLN A 205 5.95 5.96 -4.24
C GLN A 205 7.25 5.80 -5.04
N ILE A 206 7.42 4.68 -5.74
CA ILE A 206 8.60 4.43 -6.59
C ILE A 206 8.66 5.42 -7.75
N GLN A 207 7.53 5.69 -8.41
CA GLN A 207 7.46 6.65 -9.51
C GLN A 207 7.83 8.06 -9.06
N LEU A 208 7.28 8.52 -7.94
CA LEU A 208 7.59 9.83 -7.37
C LEU A 208 9.08 9.97 -7.02
N LYS A 209 9.67 8.93 -6.41
CA LYS A 209 11.11 8.90 -6.10
C LYS A 209 11.97 9.00 -7.36
N ARG A 210 11.65 8.24 -8.42
CA ARG A 210 12.36 8.29 -9.70
C ARG A 210 12.26 9.67 -10.38
N ARG A 211 11.10 10.34 -10.29
CA ARG A 211 10.91 11.70 -10.81
C ARG A 211 11.78 12.71 -10.07
N LEU A 212 11.81 12.65 -8.74
CA LEU A 212 12.68 13.49 -7.90
C LEU A 212 14.16 13.29 -8.24
N GLU A 213 14.64 12.06 -8.35
CA GLU A 213 16.02 11.75 -8.71
C GLU A 213 16.38 12.26 -10.11
N SER A 214 15.45 12.18 -11.07
CA SER A 214 15.67 12.67 -12.42
C SER A 214 15.74 14.20 -12.47
N ILE A 215 14.86 14.91 -11.76
CA ILE A 215 14.94 16.38 -11.64
C ILE A 215 16.24 16.81 -10.96
N LYS A 216 16.66 16.11 -9.90
CA LYS A 216 17.93 16.40 -9.23
C LYS A 216 19.12 16.27 -10.18
N ARG A 217 19.14 15.26 -11.05
CA ARG A 217 20.17 15.11 -12.09
C ARG A 217 20.12 16.21 -13.15
N ILE A 218 18.92 16.61 -13.60
CA ILE A 218 18.75 17.72 -14.55
C ILE A 218 19.24 19.04 -13.93
N HIS A 219 18.92 19.29 -12.66
CA HIS A 219 19.38 20.48 -11.96
C HIS A 219 20.92 20.51 -11.87
N GLN A 220 21.55 19.41 -11.45
CA GLN A 220 23.01 19.30 -11.41
C GLN A 220 23.67 19.49 -12.79
N ALA A 221 23.07 18.94 -13.85
CA ALA A 221 23.54 19.14 -15.23
C ALA A 221 23.38 20.59 -15.69
N THR A 222 22.35 21.29 -15.20
CA THR A 222 22.13 22.72 -15.47
C THR A 222 23.19 23.56 -14.77
N ASP A 223 23.51 23.26 -13.50
CA ASP A 223 24.56 23.96 -12.75
C ASP A 223 25.93 23.81 -13.45
N THR A 224 26.27 22.59 -13.90
CA THR A 224 27.52 22.36 -14.66
C THR A 224 27.54 23.08 -16.01
N LEU A 225 26.39 23.26 -16.65
CA LEU A 225 26.28 24.05 -17.88
C LEU A 225 26.47 25.55 -17.60
N GLU A 226 25.93 26.06 -16.48
CA GLU A 226 26.12 27.44 -16.03
C GLU A 226 27.60 27.73 -15.75
N ASP A 227 28.30 26.81 -15.08
CA ASP A 227 29.76 26.91 -14.84
C ASP A 227 30.52 27.03 -16.17
N ARG A 228 30.16 26.21 -17.17
CA ARG A 228 30.83 26.21 -18.47
C ARG A 228 30.54 27.48 -19.28
N ILE A 229 29.34 28.03 -19.18
CA ILE A 229 29.00 29.32 -19.79
C ILE A 229 29.79 30.45 -19.11
N ALA A 230 29.94 30.42 -17.79
CA ALA A 230 30.73 31.40 -17.06
C ALA A 230 32.22 31.34 -17.43
N GLU A 231 32.78 30.14 -17.63
CA GLU A 231 34.13 29.97 -18.17
C GLU A 231 34.27 30.59 -19.57
N LEU A 232 33.34 30.30 -20.48
CA LEU A 232 33.35 30.86 -21.84
C LEU A 232 33.22 32.38 -21.84
N ASP A 233 32.38 32.95 -20.98
CA ASP A 233 32.20 34.40 -20.82
C ASP A 233 33.49 35.08 -20.32
N ASN A 234 34.23 34.42 -19.43
CA ASN A 234 35.55 34.90 -18.98
C ASN A 234 36.62 34.82 -20.07
N VAL A 235 36.58 33.79 -20.92
CA VAL A 235 37.49 33.68 -22.08
C VAL A 235 37.18 34.77 -23.10
N ASP A 236 35.90 35.01 -23.40
CA ASP A 236 35.46 36.06 -24.33
C ASP A 236 35.90 37.45 -23.86
N LYS A 237 35.72 37.76 -22.57
CA LYS A 237 36.22 39.02 -21.97
C LYS A 237 37.73 39.16 -22.07
N ASN A 238 38.50 38.09 -21.86
CA ASN A 238 39.96 38.11 -22.02
C ASN A 238 40.37 38.35 -23.47
N LEU A 239 39.71 37.68 -24.43
CA LEU A 239 39.99 37.88 -25.85
C LEU A 239 39.66 39.30 -26.29
N LEU A 240 38.54 39.87 -25.84
CA LEU A 240 38.20 41.27 -26.09
C LEU A 240 39.26 42.23 -25.53
N GLN A 241 39.75 42.00 -24.32
CA GLN A 241 40.85 42.79 -23.75
C GLN A 241 42.14 42.68 -24.57
N GLN A 242 42.47 41.48 -25.05
CA GLN A 242 43.65 41.26 -25.89
C GLN A 242 43.53 41.95 -27.25
N ILE A 243 42.36 41.89 -27.88
CA ILE A 243 42.06 42.59 -29.14
C ILE A 243 42.21 44.10 -28.92
N GLN A 244 41.62 44.63 -27.85
CA GLN A 244 41.69 46.05 -27.55
C GLN A 244 43.12 46.52 -27.27
N ALA A 245 43.91 45.71 -26.57
CA ALA A 245 45.33 45.97 -26.37
C ALA A 245 46.13 45.92 -27.68
N LEU A 246 45.81 45.00 -28.60
CA LEU A 246 46.42 44.91 -29.92
C LEU A 246 46.04 46.08 -30.82
N GLU A 247 44.78 46.54 -30.75
CA GLU A 247 44.31 47.75 -31.44
C GLU A 247 45.03 49.00 -30.93
N ASP A 248 45.20 49.15 -29.61
CA ASP A 248 45.98 50.24 -29.01
C ASP A 248 47.45 50.21 -29.47
N ILE A 249 48.08 49.03 -29.48
CA ILE A 249 49.45 48.86 -29.97
C ILE A 249 49.52 49.20 -31.47
N SER A 250 48.59 48.71 -32.27
CA SER A 250 48.53 48.98 -33.71
C SER A 250 48.32 50.47 -34.00
N GLY A 251 47.46 51.15 -33.23
CA GLY A 251 47.25 52.59 -33.29
C GLY A 251 48.53 53.37 -32.97
N ARG A 252 49.23 53.00 -31.88
CA ARG A 252 50.53 53.61 -31.51
C ARG A 252 51.61 53.39 -32.57
N VAL A 253 51.65 52.20 -33.18
CA VAL A 253 52.60 51.90 -34.26
C VAL A 253 52.26 52.73 -35.51
N CYS A 254 50.98 52.89 -35.85
CA CYS A 254 50.55 53.78 -36.93
C CYS A 254 50.90 55.24 -36.64
N GLU A 255 50.72 55.72 -35.40
CA GLU A 255 51.16 57.06 -34.99
C GLU A 255 52.68 57.26 -35.11
N MET A 256 53.47 56.24 -34.78
CA MET A 256 54.94 56.29 -34.94
C MET A 256 55.40 56.22 -36.40
N LEU A 257 54.58 55.64 -37.28
CA LEU A 257 54.83 55.53 -38.71
C LEU A 257 54.23 56.69 -39.52
N LEU A 258 53.42 57.56 -38.90
CA LEU A 258 53.10 58.86 -39.47
C LEU A 258 54.41 59.65 -39.58
N PRO A 259 54.77 60.16 -40.76
CA PRO A 259 56.08 60.72 -40.99
C PRO A 259 56.34 61.90 -40.05
N LEU A 260 57.45 61.82 -39.31
CA LEU A 260 58.10 62.92 -38.58
C LEU A 260 58.68 63.99 -39.53
N ASP A 261 58.06 64.21 -40.69
CA ASP A 261 58.51 65.18 -41.69
C ASP A 261 57.61 66.42 -41.68
N VAL A 262 57.60 67.16 -40.56
CA VAL A 262 57.34 68.61 -40.63
C VAL A 262 58.17 69.40 -39.60
N GLU A 263 58.60 68.82 -38.47
CA GLU A 263 59.20 69.63 -37.39
C GLU A 263 60.71 69.84 -37.45
N ARG A 264 61.43 69.25 -38.42
CA ARG A 264 62.88 69.49 -38.62
C ARG A 264 63.26 70.27 -39.87
N ALA A 265 62.29 70.70 -40.68
CA ALA A 265 62.55 71.48 -41.90
C ALA A 265 62.32 73.00 -41.75
N LEU A 266 61.95 73.50 -40.57
CA LEU A 266 61.63 74.92 -40.34
C LEU A 266 62.47 75.66 -39.28
N GLU A 267 63.46 75.01 -38.65
CA GLU A 267 64.38 75.68 -37.70
C GLU A 267 65.87 75.65 -38.09
N ALA A 268 66.21 75.28 -39.34
CA ALA A 268 67.59 75.35 -39.83
C ALA A 268 67.72 75.87 -41.28
N ALA A 269 66.81 76.75 -41.71
CA ALA A 269 66.96 77.57 -42.92
C ALA A 269 66.86 79.06 -42.55
#